data_AF-A0A1F6BYG3-F1
#
_entry.id   AF-A0A1F6BYG3-F1
#
_cell.length_a   1.000
_cell.length_b   1.000
_cell.length_c   1.000
_cell.angle_alpha   90.00
_cell.angle_beta   90.00
_cell.angle_gamma   90.00
#
_symmetry.space_group_name_H-M   'P 1'
#
loop_
_entity.id
_entity.type
_entity.pdbx_description
1 polymer ?
#
loop_
_entity_poly.entity_id
_entity_poly.type
_entity_poly.pdbx_seq_one_letter_code
_entity_poly.pdbx_strand_id
1 'polypeptide(L)'
;MFRGLVQALTILVVMVTHSIVLAQQSYVAPGHDRNHHWYQTLQANGLSCCDEKRRDCGPVDDYKDILSGGAEVLLEDNKWYFAKTDNKFYVDTPDGKAHVCRRPATNGGFTFYCIFLPKGYT
;
A
#
# COMPACT_ATOMS: atom_id res chain seq x y z
N MET A 1 11.08 53.80 43.69
CA MET A 1 11.93 53.38 42.56
C MET A 1 12.27 51.90 42.72
N PHE A 2 12.04 51.12 41.65
CA PHE A 2 12.42 49.71 41.44
C PHE A 2 11.77 48.60 42.29
N ARG A 3 10.46 48.42 42.07
CA ARG A 3 9.85 47.08 41.93
C ARG A 3 10.37 46.50 40.62
N GLY A 4 11.20 45.46 40.62
CA GLY A 4 11.61 44.84 39.36
C GLY A 4 12.84 43.96 39.47
N LEU A 5 12.78 42.88 40.25
CA LEU A 5 13.86 41.88 40.23
C LEU A 5 13.42 40.46 40.62
N VAL A 6 12.12 40.17 40.59
CA VAL A 6 11.62 38.80 40.83
C VAL A 6 10.60 38.44 39.75
N GLN A 7 11.02 38.47 38.48
CA GLN A 7 10.17 38.02 37.37
C GLN A 7 10.97 37.49 36.17
N ALA A 8 12.20 37.00 36.41
CA ALA A 8 13.07 36.47 35.35
C ALA A 8 13.40 34.98 35.54
N LEU A 9 12.62 34.25 36.34
CA LEU A 9 12.90 32.84 36.65
C LEU A 9 11.64 31.96 36.59
N THR A 10 10.83 32.09 35.53
CA THR A 10 9.69 31.17 35.34
C THR A 10 9.22 31.09 33.87
N ILE A 11 10.12 31.22 32.90
CA ILE A 11 9.79 31.03 31.47
C ILE A 11 10.93 30.24 30.81
N LEU A 12 11.17 29.01 31.27
CA LEU A 12 12.11 28.11 30.57
C LEU A 12 11.73 26.63 30.69
N VAL A 13 10.45 26.31 30.95
CA VAL A 13 9.96 24.92 30.99
C VAL A 13 8.55 24.82 30.37
N VAL A 14 8.34 25.42 29.20
CA VAL A 14 7.21 25.07 28.33
C VAL A 14 7.68 25.14 26.87
N MET A 15 8.84 24.54 26.57
CA MET A 15 9.17 24.19 25.18
C MET A 15 8.31 22.97 24.84
N VAL A 16 7.09 23.31 24.43
CA VAL A 16 6.11 22.51 23.73
C VAL A 16 6.74 21.25 23.15
N THR A 17 6.43 20.12 23.78
CA THR A 17 6.53 18.79 23.20
C THR A 17 5.62 18.75 21.98
N HIS A 18 6.09 19.30 20.86
CA HIS A 18 5.46 19.14 19.57
C HIS A 18 5.63 17.67 19.23
N SER A 19 4.60 16.90 19.56
CA SER A 19 4.41 15.54 19.10
C SER A 19 4.67 15.52 17.61
N ILE A 20 5.79 14.93 17.18
CA ILE A 20 6.00 14.55 15.80
C ILE A 20 5.04 13.38 15.56
N VAL A 21 3.77 13.69 15.33
CA VAL A 21 2.82 12.74 14.78
C VAL A 21 3.25 12.56 13.33
N LEU A 22 4.14 11.59 13.11
CA LEU A 22 4.38 11.04 11.78
C LEU A 22 3.05 10.45 11.33
N ALA A 23 2.27 11.22 10.59
CA ALA A 23 1.13 10.69 9.88
C ALA A 23 1.66 9.60 8.95
N GLN A 24 1.42 8.33 9.28
CA GLN A 24 1.53 7.23 8.34
C GLN A 24 0.49 7.52 7.26
N GLN A 25 0.92 8.17 6.18
CA GLN A 25 0.09 8.45 5.04
C GLN A 25 -0.37 7.08 4.49
N SER A 26 -1.67 6.80 4.60
CA SER A 26 -2.26 5.57 4.07
C SER A 26 -1.96 5.51 2.56
N TYR A 27 -1.28 4.46 2.13
CA TYR A 27 -1.05 4.24 0.71
C TYR A 27 -2.35 3.77 0.05
N VAL A 28 -2.77 4.47 -0.99
CA VAL A 28 -3.89 4.08 -1.85
C VAL A 28 -3.33 3.77 -3.25
N ALA A 29 -3.51 2.55 -3.72
CA ALA A 29 -3.11 2.10 -5.03
C ALA A 29 -3.98 2.77 -6.10
N PRO A 30 -3.40 3.23 -7.23
CA PRO A 30 -4.20 3.78 -8.32
C PRO A 30 -5.26 2.80 -8.80
N GLY A 31 -6.49 3.29 -9.00
CA GLY A 31 -7.62 2.48 -9.47
C GLY A 31 -8.30 1.62 -8.42
N HIS A 32 -7.90 1.74 -7.14
CA HIS A 32 -8.57 1.11 -6.01
C HIS A 32 -10.09 1.34 -6.01
N ASP A 33 -10.48 2.61 -6.12
CA ASP A 33 -11.85 3.10 -6.08
C ASP A 33 -12.76 2.44 -7.14
N ARG A 34 -12.22 2.20 -8.34
CA ARG A 34 -12.97 1.62 -9.46
C ARG A 34 -13.44 0.19 -9.21
N ASN A 35 -12.64 -0.58 -8.48
CA ASN A 35 -12.84 -2.02 -8.27
C ASN A 35 -12.95 -2.36 -6.77
N HIS A 36 -13.20 -1.37 -5.92
CA HIS A 36 -13.17 -1.48 -4.46
C HIS A 36 -14.03 -2.63 -3.92
N HIS A 37 -15.27 -2.72 -4.39
CA HIS A 37 -16.19 -3.79 -4.01
C HIS A 37 -15.67 -5.17 -4.38
N TRP A 38 -14.99 -5.31 -5.53
CA TRP A 38 -14.39 -6.58 -5.91
C TRP A 38 -13.22 -6.93 -4.98
N TYR A 39 -12.35 -5.97 -4.66
CA TYR A 39 -11.22 -6.18 -3.74
C TYR A 39 -11.65 -6.65 -2.35
N GLN A 40 -12.81 -6.18 -1.84
CA GLN A 40 -13.36 -6.61 -0.56
C GLN A 40 -13.76 -8.09 -0.52
N THR A 41 -13.97 -8.72 -1.68
CA THR A 41 -14.32 -10.15 -1.77
C THR A 41 -13.08 -11.07 -1.80
N LEU A 42 -11.88 -10.51 -2.01
CA LEU A 42 -10.67 -11.30 -2.27
C LEU A 42 -9.98 -11.74 -0.99
N GLN A 43 -9.76 -13.06 -0.87
CA GLN A 43 -9.15 -13.66 0.29
C GLN A 43 -8.06 -14.67 -0.10
N ALA A 44 -7.05 -14.78 0.75
CA ALA A 44 -6.04 -15.82 0.74
C ALA A 44 -5.99 -16.48 2.12
N ASN A 45 -6.20 -17.80 2.19
CA ASN A 45 -6.21 -18.56 3.44
C ASN A 45 -7.16 -17.99 4.51
N GLY A 46 -8.36 -17.54 4.10
CA GLY A 46 -9.37 -16.95 4.99
C GLY A 46 -9.04 -15.53 5.47
N LEU A 47 -7.97 -14.91 4.99
CA LEU A 47 -7.59 -13.53 5.30
C LEU A 47 -7.81 -12.63 4.08
N SER A 48 -8.35 -11.44 4.30
CA SER A 48 -8.51 -10.45 3.22
C SER A 48 -7.16 -10.07 2.59
N CYS A 49 -7.12 -10.07 1.27
CA CYS A 49 -5.98 -9.59 0.49
C CYS A 49 -5.88 -8.07 0.51
N CYS A 50 -7.03 -7.38 0.47
CA CYS A 50 -7.13 -5.94 0.63
C CYS A 50 -7.31 -5.59 2.11
N ASP A 51 -6.51 -4.64 2.59
CA ASP A 51 -6.70 -4.00 3.89
C ASP A 51 -6.38 -2.52 3.69
N GLU A 52 -7.42 -1.70 3.49
CA GLU A 52 -7.33 -0.26 3.19
C GLU A 52 -6.37 0.52 4.09
N LYS A 53 -6.06 0.00 5.28
CA LYS A 53 -5.12 0.63 6.23
C LYS A 53 -3.66 0.26 6.02
N ARG A 54 -3.37 -0.88 5.38
CA ARG A 54 -2.01 -1.48 5.35
C ARG A 54 -1.57 -1.99 3.98
N ARG A 55 -2.51 -2.38 3.13
CA ARG A 55 -2.30 -3.08 1.86
C ARG A 55 -3.41 -2.68 0.91
N ASP A 56 -3.04 -2.00 -0.15
CA ASP A 56 -4.04 -1.58 -1.11
C ASP A 56 -3.91 -2.32 -2.43
N CYS A 57 -5.04 -2.51 -3.10
CA CYS A 57 -5.16 -3.28 -4.32
C CYS A 57 -5.50 -2.36 -5.49
N GLY A 58 -4.88 -2.63 -6.64
CA GLY A 58 -5.11 -1.89 -7.86
C GLY A 58 -4.75 -2.70 -9.10
N PRO A 59 -5.24 -2.30 -10.29
CA PRO A 59 -4.76 -2.84 -11.56
C PRO A 59 -3.27 -2.59 -11.75
N VAL A 60 -2.68 -3.40 -12.63
CA VAL A 60 -1.34 -3.19 -13.18
C VAL A 60 -1.47 -2.82 -14.66
N ASP A 61 -0.48 -2.13 -15.20
CA ASP A 61 -0.49 -1.69 -16.60
C ASP A 61 -0.19 -2.85 -17.56
N ASP A 62 0.67 -3.77 -17.14
CA ASP A 62 1.02 -4.99 -17.85
C ASP A 62 1.56 -6.06 -16.88
N TYR A 63 1.62 -7.32 -17.31
CA TYR A 63 2.17 -8.40 -16.51
C TYR A 63 2.78 -9.53 -17.35
N LYS A 64 3.69 -10.27 -16.72
CA LYS A 64 4.16 -11.57 -17.21
C LYS A 64 3.96 -12.61 -16.12
N ASP A 65 3.20 -13.64 -16.45
CA ASP A 65 2.97 -14.75 -15.52
C ASP A 65 4.26 -15.57 -15.36
N ILE A 66 4.61 -15.87 -14.11
CA ILE A 66 5.73 -16.74 -13.78
C ILE A 66 5.15 -17.99 -13.10
N LEU A 67 5.04 -19.08 -13.85
CA LEU A 67 4.40 -20.33 -13.40
C LEU A 67 5.01 -20.88 -12.09
N SER A 68 6.31 -20.70 -11.87
CA SER A 68 7.01 -21.14 -10.66
C SER A 68 6.73 -20.29 -9.41
N GLY A 69 5.92 -19.23 -9.54
CA GLY A 69 5.48 -18.39 -8.43
C GLY A 69 5.53 -16.90 -8.76
N GLY A 70 4.54 -16.15 -8.30
CA GLY A 70 4.46 -14.72 -8.56
C GLY A 70 4.21 -14.34 -10.02
N ALA A 71 4.51 -13.08 -10.34
CA ALA A 71 4.46 -12.49 -11.69
C ALA A 71 5.42 -11.29 -11.77
N GLU A 72 5.88 -10.95 -12.97
CA GLU A 72 6.38 -9.59 -13.22
C GLU A 72 5.19 -8.68 -13.49
N VAL A 73 5.15 -7.50 -12.88
CA VAL A 73 4.07 -6.53 -13.07
C VAL A 73 4.63 -5.15 -13.38
N LEU A 74 4.05 -4.48 -14.38
CA LEU A 74 4.33 -3.10 -14.71
C LEU A 74 3.36 -2.20 -13.94
N LEU A 75 3.90 -1.28 -13.14
CA LEU A 75 3.11 -0.36 -12.33
C LEU A 75 3.07 1.05 -12.93
N GLU A 76 2.27 1.93 -12.33
CA GLU A 76 1.98 3.30 -12.74
C GLU A 76 3.21 4.20 -12.88
N ASP A 77 4.33 3.84 -12.24
CA ASP A 77 5.59 4.55 -12.34
C ASP A 77 6.44 4.07 -13.53
N ASN A 78 5.83 3.28 -14.42
CA ASN A 78 6.42 2.68 -15.61
C ASN A 78 7.64 1.79 -15.30
N LYS A 79 7.64 1.16 -14.11
CA LYS A 79 8.67 0.19 -13.71
C LYS A 79 8.10 -1.21 -13.55
N TRP A 80 8.92 -2.18 -13.93
CA TRP A 80 8.65 -3.60 -13.71
C TRP A 80 9.07 -4.01 -12.31
N TYR A 81 8.18 -4.74 -11.63
CA TYR A 81 8.40 -5.29 -10.32
C TYR A 81 8.18 -6.79 -10.34
N PHE A 82 9.05 -7.54 -9.67
CA PHE A 82 8.77 -8.94 -9.39
C PHE A 82 7.82 -9.02 -8.18
N ALA A 83 6.54 -9.28 -8.46
CA ALA A 83 5.54 -9.55 -7.45
C ALA A 83 5.69 -10.98 -6.95
N LYS A 84 6.54 -11.18 -5.95
CA LYS A 84 6.73 -12.50 -5.32
C LYS A 84 5.70 -12.72 -4.22
N THR A 85 4.81 -13.69 -4.40
CA THR A 85 3.89 -14.19 -3.37
C THR A 85 3.40 -15.60 -3.74
N ASP A 86 3.05 -16.38 -2.73
CA ASP A 86 2.40 -17.68 -2.91
C ASP A 86 0.89 -17.54 -3.18
N ASN A 87 0.33 -16.36 -2.94
CA ASN A 87 -1.09 -16.07 -3.15
C ASN A 87 -1.34 -15.50 -4.55
N LYS A 88 -1.10 -16.33 -5.56
CA LYS A 88 -1.41 -16.03 -6.97
C LYS A 88 -2.64 -16.81 -7.41
N PHE A 89 -3.60 -16.10 -8.00
CA PHE A 89 -4.89 -16.67 -8.41
C PHE A 89 -5.22 -16.31 -9.86
N TYR A 90 -5.87 -17.24 -10.57
CA TYR A 90 -6.45 -17.00 -11.89
C TYR A 90 -7.96 -16.83 -11.73
N VAL A 91 -8.44 -15.61 -11.95
CA VAL A 91 -9.82 -15.21 -11.65
C VAL A 91 -10.41 -14.40 -12.80
N ASP A 92 -11.73 -14.28 -12.82
CA ASP A 92 -12.39 -13.33 -13.72
C ASP A 92 -12.22 -11.93 -13.10
N THR A 93 -11.29 -11.16 -13.67
CA THR A 93 -10.97 -9.82 -13.18
C THR A 93 -12.00 -8.81 -13.71
N PRO A 94 -12.36 -7.78 -12.92
CA PRO A 94 -13.49 -6.89 -13.23
C PRO A 94 -13.29 -6.07 -14.51
N ASP A 95 -12.05 -5.82 -14.92
CA ASP A 95 -11.68 -5.02 -16.09
C ASP A 95 -10.80 -5.79 -17.09
N GLY A 96 -10.65 -7.11 -16.91
CA GLY A 96 -9.79 -7.96 -17.74
C GLY A 96 -8.29 -7.74 -17.55
N LYS A 97 -7.86 -6.87 -16.62
CA LYS A 97 -6.45 -6.65 -16.30
C LYS A 97 -5.99 -7.52 -15.14
N ALA A 98 -4.68 -7.62 -14.97
CA ALA A 98 -4.13 -8.18 -13.74
C ALA A 98 -4.23 -7.13 -12.60
N HIS A 99 -4.37 -7.63 -11.37
CA HIS A 99 -4.40 -6.80 -10.17
C HIS A 99 -3.47 -7.34 -9.11
N VAL A 100 -2.95 -6.43 -8.29
CA VAL A 100 -2.06 -6.76 -7.17
C VAL A 100 -2.46 -6.00 -5.92
N CYS A 101 -2.39 -6.67 -4.78
CA CYS A 101 -2.46 -6.03 -3.47
C CYS A 101 -1.04 -5.81 -2.95
N ARG A 102 -0.70 -4.54 -2.69
CA ARG A 102 0.67 -4.12 -2.38
C ARG A 102 0.72 -3.02 -1.33
N ARG A 103 1.91 -2.81 -0.79
CA ARG A 103 2.24 -1.61 0.01
C ARG A 103 3.64 -1.13 -0.32
N PRO A 104 3.95 0.16 -0.18
CA PRO A 104 5.31 0.67 -0.29
C PRO A 104 6.24 -0.06 0.69
N ALA A 105 7.40 -0.48 0.18
CA ALA A 105 8.45 -1.08 0.98
C ALA A 105 9.46 0.00 1.41
N THR A 106 10.15 -0.23 2.52
CA THR A 106 11.14 0.72 3.09
C THR A 106 12.35 0.96 2.19
N ASN A 107 12.59 0.08 1.22
CA ASN A 107 13.69 0.15 0.25
C ASN A 107 13.31 0.81 -1.08
N GLY A 108 12.15 1.49 -1.17
CA GLY A 108 11.74 2.22 -2.38
C GLY A 108 11.05 1.38 -3.45
N GLY A 109 10.56 0.18 -3.11
CA GLY A 109 9.74 -0.66 -3.98
C GLY A 109 8.38 -0.98 -3.35
N PHE A 110 7.86 -2.18 -3.62
CA PHE A 110 6.59 -2.66 -3.07
C PHE A 110 6.74 -4.05 -2.44
N THR A 111 6.02 -4.27 -1.34
CA THR A 111 5.72 -5.63 -0.85
C THR A 111 4.39 -6.06 -1.45
N PHE A 112 4.36 -7.21 -2.13
CA PHE A 112 3.18 -7.78 -2.76
C PHE A 112 2.60 -8.89 -1.89
N TYR A 113 1.27 -8.94 -1.79
CA TYR A 113 0.55 -9.86 -0.90
C TYR A 113 -0.27 -10.88 -1.67
N CYS A 114 -1.02 -10.41 -2.67
CA CYS A 114 -1.86 -11.24 -3.53
C CYS A 114 -1.75 -10.74 -4.97
N ILE A 115 -1.83 -11.68 -5.91
CA ILE A 115 -1.81 -11.43 -7.35
C ILE A 115 -3.03 -12.10 -7.96
N PHE A 116 -3.74 -11.36 -8.79
CA PHE A 116 -4.93 -11.83 -9.48
C PHE A 116 -4.72 -11.63 -10.98
N LEU A 117 -4.54 -12.74 -11.69
CA LEU A 117 -4.37 -12.75 -13.14
C LEU A 117 -5.70 -13.10 -13.82
N PRO A 118 -6.02 -12.52 -14.98
CA PRO A 118 -7.18 -12.91 -15.77
C PRO A 118 -7.14 -14.39 -16.15
N LYS A 119 -8.29 -15.08 -16.12
CA LYS A 119 -8.42 -16.43 -16.68
C LYS A 119 -8.23 -16.40 -18.21
N GLY A 120 -7.64 -17.48 -18.74
CA GLY A 120 -7.52 -17.69 -20.19
C GLY A 120 -6.35 -16.98 -20.86
N TYR A 121 -5.44 -16.38 -20.08
CA TYR A 121 -4.18 -15.83 -20.58
C TYR A 121 -3.08 -16.91 -20.45
N THR A 122 -2.93 -17.74 -21.48
CA THR A 122 -1.83 -18.70 -21.65
C THR A 122 -1.34 -18.65 -23.08
#